data_AF-A0A2N5A3L8-F1
#
_entry.id   AF-A0A2N5A3L8-F1
#
_cell.length_a   1.000
_cell.length_b   1.000
_cell.length_c   1.000
_cell.angle_alpha   90.00
_cell.angle_beta   90.00
_cell.angle_gamma   90.00
#
_symmetry.space_group_name_H-M   'P 1'
#
loop_
_entity.id
_entity.type
_entity.pdbx_description
1 polymer ?
#
loop_
_entity_poly.entity_id
_entity_poly.type
_entity_poly.pdbx_seq_one_letter_code
_entity_poly.pdbx_strand_id
1 'polypeptide(L)'
;VQQVGGEHVHVDTLVGPDGDPHTFEPSPKDSALLSKADVVVVNGLGLEGWLDRLIKASGFKGELVVASKGVKTHTLDEDGKTVTDPHAWNSAANGALYAQNILDGLVKADPEDKAALTSSGKRYIEQLTNIDGWAKAQFSAIPLAKRKVLTSHDAFGYFGRAYNVTFLAPQGLSSESEASAAQV
;
A
#
# COMPACT_ATOMS: atom_id res chain seq x y z
N VAL A 1 7.09 5.91 -4.37
CA VAL A 1 7.21 7.01 -5.35
C VAL A 1 8.62 7.58 -5.39
N GLN A 2 9.15 8.16 -4.29
CA GLN A 2 10.48 8.77 -4.27
C GLN A 2 11.61 7.89 -4.82
N GLN A 3 11.64 6.59 -4.47
CA GLN A 3 12.68 5.66 -4.96
C GLN A 3 12.60 5.39 -6.48
N VAL A 4 11.41 5.51 -7.06
CA VAL A 4 11.18 5.32 -8.51
C VAL A 4 11.40 6.62 -9.26
N GLY A 5 10.89 7.75 -8.74
CA GLY A 5 10.98 9.05 -9.41
C GLY A 5 12.33 9.77 -9.22
N GLY A 6 13.02 9.54 -8.11
CA GLY A 6 14.29 10.21 -7.81
C GLY A 6 14.15 11.73 -7.80
N GLU A 7 15.05 12.42 -8.49
CA GLU A 7 15.05 13.90 -8.63
C GLU A 7 14.01 14.41 -9.63
N HIS A 8 13.37 13.52 -10.41
CA HIS A 8 12.35 13.86 -11.41
C HIS A 8 10.95 14.02 -10.82
N VAL A 9 10.80 13.87 -9.50
CA VAL A 9 9.51 14.01 -8.82
C VAL A 9 9.62 14.93 -7.61
N HIS A 10 8.59 15.74 -7.41
CA HIS A 10 8.28 16.33 -6.13
C HIS A 10 7.20 15.48 -5.46
N VAL A 11 7.43 15.00 -4.24
CA VAL A 11 6.51 14.09 -3.54
C VAL A 11 5.91 14.79 -2.34
N ASP A 12 4.61 15.05 -2.42
CA ASP A 12 3.79 15.39 -1.27
C ASP A 12 3.05 14.15 -0.75
N THR A 13 2.87 14.09 0.57
CA THR A 13 2.17 12.98 1.24
C THR A 13 0.96 13.52 1.99
N LEU A 14 -0.22 12.95 1.72
CA LEU A 14 -1.47 13.34 2.37
C LEU A 14 -1.56 12.80 3.80
N VAL A 15 -1.40 11.48 3.95
CA VAL A 15 -1.38 10.81 5.25
C VAL A 15 0.07 10.61 5.67
N GLY A 16 0.56 11.51 6.52
CA GLY A 16 1.95 11.51 6.98
C GLY A 16 2.29 10.36 7.93
N PRO A 17 3.54 10.32 8.42
CA PRO A 17 3.97 9.39 9.46
C PRO A 17 3.02 9.39 10.65
N ASP A 18 2.78 8.20 11.22
CA ASP A 18 1.86 7.96 12.34
C ASP A 18 0.37 8.30 12.07
N GLY A 19 0.04 8.73 10.84
CA GLY A 19 -1.34 8.91 10.39
C GLY A 19 -1.99 7.59 9.97
N ASP A 20 -3.29 7.49 10.19
CA ASP A 20 -4.10 6.34 9.80
C ASP A 20 -4.82 6.62 8.46
N PRO A 21 -4.53 5.88 7.39
CA PRO A 21 -5.15 6.11 6.08
C PRO A 21 -6.63 5.70 6.02
N HIS A 22 -7.11 4.83 6.92
CA HIS A 22 -8.52 4.41 6.96
C HIS A 22 -9.42 5.55 7.43
N THR A 23 -8.98 6.25 8.48
CA THR A 23 -9.77 7.28 9.19
C THR A 23 -9.40 8.72 8.82
N PHE A 24 -8.51 8.91 7.85
CA PHE A 24 -8.04 10.23 7.46
C PHE A 24 -9.17 11.13 6.93
N GLU A 25 -9.21 12.37 7.42
CA GLU A 25 -10.15 13.40 6.97
C GLU A 25 -9.42 14.48 6.14
N PRO A 26 -9.65 14.54 4.82
CA PRO A 26 -8.99 15.51 3.97
C PRO A 26 -9.35 16.96 4.30
N SER A 27 -8.35 17.82 4.32
CA SER A 27 -8.50 19.26 4.49
C SER A 27 -8.65 20.00 3.15
N PRO A 28 -9.10 21.27 3.14
CA PRO A 28 -9.06 22.10 1.94
C PRO A 28 -7.66 22.28 1.35
N LYS A 29 -6.61 22.23 2.20
CA LYS A 29 -5.22 22.29 1.74
C LYS A 29 -4.87 21.06 0.90
N ASP A 30 -5.34 19.88 1.31
CA ASP A 30 -5.12 18.63 0.57
C ASP A 30 -5.82 18.67 -0.79
N SER A 31 -7.03 19.25 -0.85
CA SER A 31 -7.73 19.47 -2.12
C SER A 31 -6.96 20.41 -3.05
N ALA A 32 -6.41 21.51 -2.52
CA ALA A 32 -5.61 22.47 -3.28
C ALA A 32 -4.24 21.91 -3.71
N LEU A 33 -3.71 20.94 -2.96
CA LEU A 33 -2.51 20.20 -3.32
C LEU A 33 -2.82 19.23 -4.46
N LEU A 34 -3.86 18.41 -4.30
CA LEU A 34 -4.27 17.42 -5.29
C LEU A 34 -4.61 18.05 -6.64
N SER A 35 -5.23 19.23 -6.65
CA SER A 35 -5.59 19.93 -7.89
C SER A 35 -4.41 20.35 -8.75
N LYS A 36 -3.21 20.44 -8.17
CA LYS A 36 -1.96 20.81 -8.84
C LYS A 36 -1.07 19.61 -9.18
N ALA A 37 -1.43 18.42 -8.71
CA ALA A 37 -0.63 17.23 -8.96
C ALA A 37 -0.76 16.77 -10.41
N ASP A 38 0.34 16.28 -10.99
CA ASP A 38 0.34 15.59 -12.28
C ASP A 38 -0.02 14.11 -12.12
N VAL A 39 0.33 13.54 -10.96
CA VAL A 39 0.10 12.12 -10.62
C VAL A 39 -0.40 12.01 -9.19
N VAL A 40 -1.44 11.21 -8.99
CA VAL A 40 -1.90 10.78 -7.66
C VAL A 40 -1.70 9.27 -7.55
N VAL A 41 -0.96 8.84 -6.54
CA VAL A 41 -0.76 7.41 -6.24
C VAL A 41 -1.63 7.04 -5.05
N VAL A 42 -2.46 6.02 -5.23
CA VAL A 42 -3.35 5.46 -4.20
C VAL A 42 -3.01 4.00 -3.97
N ASN A 43 -3.18 3.48 -2.76
CA ASN A 43 -3.10 2.05 -2.50
C ASN A 43 -4.18 1.32 -3.28
N GLY A 44 -5.44 1.73 -3.10
CA GLY A 44 -6.62 1.03 -3.59
C GLY A 44 -7.06 -0.07 -2.62
N LEU A 45 -7.77 -1.07 -3.12
CA LEU A 45 -8.33 -2.17 -2.31
C LEU A 45 -9.30 -1.72 -1.19
N GLY A 46 -9.78 -0.48 -1.26
CA GLY A 46 -10.67 0.09 -0.25
C GLY A 46 -9.97 0.76 0.93
N LEU A 47 -8.63 0.90 0.93
CA LEU A 47 -7.90 1.57 2.01
C LEU A 47 -8.34 3.03 2.19
N GLU A 48 -8.34 3.82 1.10
CA GLU A 48 -8.64 5.25 1.16
C GLU A 48 -10.10 5.55 0.77
N GLY A 49 -11.05 5.16 1.63
CA GLY A 49 -12.50 5.36 1.39
C GLY A 49 -12.93 6.83 1.16
N TRP A 50 -12.07 7.79 1.54
CA TRP A 50 -12.26 9.22 1.37
C TRP A 50 -11.72 9.80 0.04
N LEU A 51 -10.81 9.09 -0.65
CA LEU A 51 -10.02 9.70 -1.73
C LEU A 51 -10.86 10.07 -2.96
N ASP A 52 -11.85 9.27 -3.32
CA ASP A 52 -12.71 9.54 -4.49
C ASP A 52 -13.43 10.89 -4.35
N ARG A 53 -13.88 11.22 -3.12
CA ARG A 53 -14.51 12.51 -2.83
C ARG A 53 -13.50 13.66 -2.95
N LEU A 54 -12.27 13.45 -2.48
CA LEU A 54 -11.20 14.44 -2.59
C LEU A 54 -10.79 14.69 -4.05
N ILE A 55 -10.64 13.64 -4.86
CA ILE A 55 -10.34 13.75 -6.31
C ILE A 55 -11.44 14.56 -7.01
N LYS A 56 -12.70 14.26 -6.72
CA LYS A 56 -13.84 14.99 -7.31
C LYS A 56 -13.86 16.46 -6.87
N ALA A 57 -13.62 16.74 -5.59
CA ALA A 57 -13.67 18.08 -5.03
C ALA A 57 -12.49 18.97 -5.47
N SER A 58 -11.31 18.40 -5.63
CA SER A 58 -10.10 19.11 -6.07
C SER A 58 -10.11 19.45 -7.56
N GLY A 59 -10.89 18.71 -8.35
CA GLY A 59 -10.91 18.88 -9.80
C GLY A 59 -9.66 18.31 -10.49
N PHE A 60 -8.89 17.46 -9.82
CA PHE A 60 -7.71 16.78 -10.35
C PHE A 60 -7.98 16.14 -11.73
N LYS A 61 -7.03 16.29 -12.65
CA LYS A 61 -7.09 15.80 -14.05
C LYS A 61 -5.88 14.97 -14.48
N GLY A 62 -4.91 14.79 -13.58
CA GLY A 62 -3.69 14.06 -13.86
C GLY A 62 -3.88 12.54 -13.87
N GLU A 63 -2.77 11.82 -13.83
CA GLU A 63 -2.76 10.35 -13.82
C GLU A 63 -3.08 9.81 -12.42
N LEU A 64 -4.15 9.03 -12.29
CA LEU A 64 -4.45 8.28 -11.07
C LEU A 64 -3.84 6.88 -11.16
N VAL A 65 -2.90 6.57 -10.26
CA VAL A 65 -2.21 5.28 -10.19
C VAL A 65 -2.71 4.49 -8.99
N VAL A 66 -3.37 3.36 -9.24
CA VAL A 66 -3.68 2.37 -8.21
C VAL A 66 -2.46 1.45 -8.04
N ALA A 67 -1.69 1.65 -6.98
CA ALA A 67 -0.43 0.94 -6.76
C ALA A 67 -0.63 -0.58 -6.57
N SER A 68 -1.76 -0.99 -5.97
CA SER A 68 -2.12 -2.41 -5.79
C SER A 68 -2.64 -3.13 -7.04
N LYS A 69 -2.73 -2.46 -8.19
CA LYS A 69 -3.29 -3.06 -9.41
C LYS A 69 -2.57 -4.37 -9.76
N GLY A 70 -3.35 -5.45 -9.90
CA GLY A 70 -2.85 -6.79 -10.22
C GLY A 70 -2.43 -7.64 -9.01
N VAL A 71 -2.54 -7.12 -7.78
CA VAL A 71 -2.33 -7.93 -6.58
C VAL A 71 -3.37 -9.05 -6.53
N LYS A 72 -2.91 -10.28 -6.24
CA LYS A 72 -3.80 -11.36 -5.82
C LYS A 72 -4.34 -11.05 -4.43
N THR A 73 -5.57 -10.57 -4.36
CA THR A 73 -6.19 -10.10 -3.12
C THR A 73 -6.24 -11.18 -2.05
N HIS A 74 -6.26 -10.72 -0.81
CA HIS A 74 -6.59 -11.49 0.37
C HIS A 74 -7.91 -10.96 0.92
N THR A 75 -8.72 -11.83 1.48
CA THR A 75 -10.06 -11.48 1.97
C THR A 75 -10.30 -12.13 3.31
N LEU A 76 -11.04 -11.44 4.17
CA LEU A 76 -11.50 -11.94 5.45
C LEU A 76 -13.02 -11.92 5.51
N ASP A 77 -13.58 -12.71 6.42
CA ASP A 77 -14.98 -12.61 6.80
C ASP A 77 -15.07 -11.66 7.99
N GLU A 78 -15.78 -10.55 7.81
CA GLU A 78 -16.14 -9.62 8.89
C GLU A 78 -17.66 -9.54 8.94
N ASP A 79 -18.25 -10.02 10.05
CA ASP A 79 -19.69 -10.06 10.29
C ASP A 79 -20.50 -10.68 9.12
N GLY A 80 -20.00 -11.78 8.56
CA GLY A 80 -20.65 -12.49 7.44
C GLY A 80 -20.50 -11.79 6.09
N LYS A 81 -19.62 -10.79 5.98
CA LYS A 81 -19.27 -10.14 4.72
C LYS A 81 -17.82 -10.44 4.37
N THR A 82 -17.60 -10.78 3.10
CA THR A 82 -16.24 -10.87 2.56
C THR A 82 -15.68 -9.47 2.33
N VAL A 83 -14.67 -9.10 3.12
CA VAL A 83 -13.95 -7.83 3.02
C VAL A 83 -12.57 -8.08 2.42
N THR A 84 -12.12 -7.20 1.52
CA THR A 84 -10.77 -7.28 0.95
C THR A 84 -9.77 -6.65 1.89
N ASP A 85 -8.71 -7.39 2.20
CA ASP A 85 -7.56 -6.88 2.95
C ASP A 85 -6.81 -5.85 2.09
N PRO A 86 -6.73 -4.57 2.51
CA PRO A 86 -6.03 -3.54 1.76
C PRO A 86 -4.51 -3.55 1.96
N HIS A 87 -3.98 -4.30 2.94
CA HIS A 87 -2.59 -4.23 3.40
C HIS A 87 -1.61 -5.02 2.52
N ALA A 88 -1.80 -4.95 1.21
CA ALA A 88 -1.05 -5.75 0.26
C ALA A 88 0.45 -5.46 0.26
N TRP A 89 0.88 -4.26 0.70
CA TRP A 89 2.29 -3.87 0.79
C TRP A 89 3.11 -4.70 1.78
N ASN A 90 2.46 -5.41 2.72
CA ASN A 90 3.14 -6.27 3.70
C ASN A 90 3.76 -7.54 3.08
N SER A 91 3.62 -7.74 1.77
CA SER A 91 4.41 -8.68 0.97
C SER A 91 5.41 -7.90 0.10
N ALA A 92 6.71 -8.18 0.20
CA ALA A 92 7.72 -7.50 -0.61
C ALA A 92 7.55 -7.77 -2.12
N ALA A 93 7.04 -8.96 -2.49
CA ALA A 93 6.65 -9.26 -3.87
C ALA A 93 5.51 -8.35 -4.37
N ASN A 94 4.52 -8.05 -3.53
CA ASN A 94 3.51 -7.04 -3.86
C ASN A 94 4.13 -5.64 -3.89
N GLY A 95 5.07 -5.32 -3.00
CA GLY A 95 5.83 -4.07 -3.06
C GLY A 95 6.52 -3.85 -4.41
N ALA A 96 7.10 -4.91 -4.99
CA ALA A 96 7.69 -4.86 -6.33
C ALA A 96 6.64 -4.53 -7.42
N LEU A 97 5.43 -5.11 -7.30
CA LEU A 97 4.30 -4.78 -8.18
C LEU A 97 3.83 -3.32 -8.01
N TYR A 98 3.78 -2.82 -6.78
CA TYR A 98 3.49 -1.41 -6.49
C TYR A 98 4.50 -0.49 -7.18
N ALA A 99 5.79 -0.80 -7.04
CA ALA A 99 6.86 -0.04 -7.67
C ALA A 99 6.74 -0.06 -9.20
N GLN A 100 6.35 -1.18 -9.81
CA GLN A 100 6.10 -1.28 -11.25
C GLN A 100 4.90 -0.42 -11.69
N ASN A 101 3.77 -0.49 -10.98
CA ASN A 101 2.59 0.32 -11.29
C ASN A 101 2.87 1.83 -11.15
N ILE A 102 3.66 2.20 -10.14
CA ILE A 102 4.11 3.59 -9.94
C ILE A 102 5.05 4.01 -11.09
N LEU A 103 5.99 3.16 -11.48
CA LEU A 103 6.86 3.43 -12.62
C LEU A 103 6.06 3.68 -13.89
N ASP A 104 5.10 2.81 -14.20
CA ASP A 104 4.27 2.92 -15.40
C ASP A 104 3.45 4.22 -15.39
N GLY A 105 2.92 4.60 -14.24
CA GLY A 105 2.18 5.85 -14.06
C GLY A 105 3.06 7.10 -14.22
N LEU A 106 4.25 7.11 -13.61
CA LEU A 106 5.20 8.21 -13.74
C LEU A 106 5.68 8.37 -15.20
N VAL A 107 6.01 7.26 -15.88
CA VAL A 107 6.42 7.29 -17.30
C VAL A 107 5.29 7.74 -18.22
N LYS A 108 4.03 7.46 -17.87
CA LYS A 108 2.88 7.93 -18.63
C LYS A 108 2.65 9.43 -18.46
N ALA A 109 2.86 9.95 -17.25
CA ALA A 109 2.73 11.37 -16.95
C ALA A 109 3.91 12.19 -17.52
N ASP A 110 5.12 11.62 -17.49
CA ASP A 110 6.33 12.24 -18.02
C ASP A 110 7.11 11.27 -18.93
N PRO A 111 6.79 11.26 -20.24
CA PRO A 111 7.50 10.45 -21.22
C PRO A 111 8.93 10.95 -21.51
N GLU A 112 9.26 12.20 -21.20
CA GLU A 112 10.58 12.79 -21.49
C GLU A 112 11.64 12.18 -20.57
N ASP A 113 11.31 12.00 -19.28
CA ASP A 113 12.20 11.39 -18.29
C ASP A 113 12.11 9.86 -18.21
N LYS A 114 11.43 9.21 -19.16
CA LYS A 114 11.20 7.76 -19.20
C LYS A 114 12.46 6.93 -18.96
N ALA A 115 13.59 7.31 -19.56
CA ALA A 115 14.83 6.56 -19.42
C ALA A 115 15.36 6.59 -17.98
N ALA A 116 15.33 7.75 -17.34
CA ALA A 116 15.76 7.92 -15.97
C ALA A 116 14.83 7.18 -15.00
N LEU A 117 13.50 7.40 -15.14
CA LEU A 117 12.47 6.72 -14.34
C LEU A 117 12.56 5.19 -14.46
N THR A 118 12.74 4.67 -15.67
CA THR A 118 12.89 3.22 -15.89
C THR A 118 14.14 2.68 -15.20
N SER A 119 15.24 3.44 -15.22
CA SER A 119 16.50 3.06 -14.60
C SER A 119 16.38 2.97 -13.07
N SER A 120 15.84 4.00 -12.41
CA SER A 120 15.58 4.01 -10.96
C SER A 120 14.52 2.99 -10.55
N GLY A 121 13.40 2.92 -11.28
CA GLY A 121 12.33 1.97 -11.03
C GLY A 121 12.82 0.52 -11.06
N LYS A 122 13.59 0.12 -12.08
CA LYS A 122 14.16 -1.23 -12.15
C LYS A 122 15.07 -1.56 -10.98
N ARG A 123 15.95 -0.63 -10.57
CA ARG A 123 16.82 -0.82 -9.40
C ARG A 123 16.00 -1.08 -8.13
N TYR A 124 14.95 -0.29 -7.90
CA TYR A 124 14.13 -0.43 -6.69
C TYR A 124 13.28 -1.72 -6.71
N ILE A 125 12.72 -2.09 -7.86
CA ILE A 125 11.99 -3.35 -8.04
C ILE A 125 12.90 -4.56 -7.76
N GLU A 126 14.16 -4.51 -8.20
CA GLU A 126 15.14 -5.55 -7.92
C GLU A 126 15.46 -5.65 -6.43
N GLN A 127 15.63 -4.51 -5.74
CA GLN A 127 15.82 -4.48 -4.28
C GLN A 127 14.66 -5.14 -3.53
N LEU A 128 13.42 -4.87 -3.94
CA LEU A 128 12.22 -5.47 -3.34
C LEU A 128 12.13 -6.97 -3.60
N THR A 129 12.53 -7.41 -4.79
CA THR A 129 12.62 -8.83 -5.15
C THR A 129 13.67 -9.55 -4.29
N ASN A 130 14.82 -8.90 -4.06
CA ASN A 130 15.87 -9.42 -3.20
C ASN A 130 15.44 -9.50 -1.73
N ILE A 131 14.73 -8.48 -1.23
CA ILE A 131 14.15 -8.50 0.12
C ILE A 131 13.13 -9.63 0.26
N ASP A 132 12.28 -9.86 -0.73
CA ASP A 132 11.32 -10.96 -0.71
C ASP A 132 12.01 -12.33 -0.61
N GLY A 133 13.05 -12.56 -1.41
CA GLY A 133 13.85 -13.77 -1.36
C GLY A 133 14.58 -13.95 -0.01
N TRP A 134 15.18 -12.88 0.50
CA TRP A 134 15.82 -12.88 1.81
C TRP A 134 14.82 -13.18 2.93
N ALA A 135 13.66 -12.53 2.95
CA ALA A 135 12.63 -12.72 3.97
C ALA A 135 12.12 -14.18 3.98
N LYS A 136 11.85 -14.75 2.80
CA LYS A 136 11.50 -16.18 2.67
C LYS A 136 12.57 -17.09 3.28
N ALA A 137 13.85 -16.83 3.01
CA ALA A 137 14.94 -17.59 3.60
C ALA A 137 14.97 -17.46 5.13
N GLN A 138 14.88 -16.25 5.68
CA GLN A 138 14.91 -16.01 7.12
C GLN A 138 13.75 -16.69 7.84
N PHE A 139 12.52 -16.50 7.36
CA PHE A 139 11.35 -17.12 8.00
C PHE A 139 11.35 -18.63 7.84
N SER A 140 11.81 -19.18 6.71
CA SER A 140 11.90 -20.63 6.52
C SER A 140 12.82 -21.32 7.54
N ALA A 141 13.85 -20.64 8.04
CA ALA A 141 14.76 -21.14 9.06
C ALA A 141 14.14 -21.22 10.48
N ILE A 142 13.04 -20.51 10.73
CA ILE A 142 12.34 -20.54 12.01
C ILE A 142 11.38 -21.74 12.04
N PRO A 143 11.31 -22.57 13.08
CA PRO A 143 10.31 -23.64 13.17
C PRO A 143 8.88 -23.09 13.07
N LEU A 144 8.02 -23.74 12.27
CA LEU A 144 6.66 -23.26 11.98
C LEU A 144 5.85 -22.95 13.26
N ALA A 145 5.98 -23.79 14.29
CA ALA A 145 5.29 -23.60 15.58
C ALA A 145 5.65 -22.29 16.30
N LYS A 146 6.80 -21.68 15.97
CA LYS A 146 7.30 -20.42 16.55
C LYS A 146 6.99 -19.20 15.68
N ARG A 147 6.38 -19.37 14.51
CA ARG A 147 6.05 -18.27 13.59
C ARG A 147 4.68 -17.67 13.93
N LYS A 148 4.55 -17.16 15.16
CA LYS A 148 3.31 -16.55 15.65
C LYS A 148 3.60 -15.16 16.17
N VAL A 149 2.78 -14.18 15.78
CA VAL A 149 2.91 -12.78 16.20
C VAL A 149 1.53 -12.26 16.59
N LEU A 150 1.49 -11.49 17.68
CA LEU A 150 0.30 -10.75 18.11
C LEU A 150 0.48 -9.28 17.72
N THR A 151 -0.47 -8.70 17.00
CA THR A 151 -0.49 -7.30 16.57
C THR A 151 -1.74 -6.58 17.08
N SER A 152 -1.84 -5.27 16.88
CA SER A 152 -2.99 -4.47 17.32
C SER A 152 -4.23 -4.67 16.43
N HIS A 153 -4.06 -4.71 15.11
CA HIS A 153 -5.11 -4.97 14.12
C HIS A 153 -4.64 -5.97 13.05
N ASP A 154 -5.58 -6.51 12.27
CA ASP A 154 -5.32 -7.56 11.30
C ASP A 154 -4.76 -6.98 9.98
N ALA A 155 -3.51 -6.52 10.03
CA ALA A 155 -2.86 -5.87 8.89
C ALA A 155 -1.97 -6.79 8.06
N PHE A 156 -1.70 -8.01 8.53
CA PHE A 156 -0.53 -8.78 8.08
C PHE A 156 -0.91 -10.05 7.30
N GLY A 157 -2.13 -10.16 6.78
CA GLY A 157 -2.60 -11.32 6.01
C GLY A 157 -1.70 -11.66 4.81
N TYR A 158 -1.30 -10.65 4.03
CA TYR A 158 -0.37 -10.83 2.90
C TYR A 158 1.03 -11.29 3.35
N PHE A 159 1.53 -10.78 4.48
CA PHE A 159 2.80 -11.22 5.06
C PHE A 159 2.72 -12.69 5.48
N GLY A 160 1.66 -13.04 6.21
CA GLY A 160 1.44 -14.39 6.69
C GLY A 160 1.39 -15.40 5.55
N ARG A 161 0.71 -15.04 4.45
CA ARG A 161 0.67 -15.82 3.21
C ARG A 161 2.03 -15.92 2.50
N ALA A 162 2.82 -14.84 2.49
CA ALA A 162 4.10 -14.82 1.78
C ALA A 162 5.21 -15.58 2.52
N TYR A 163 5.22 -15.51 3.85
CA TYR A 163 6.34 -15.97 4.69
C TYR A 163 5.97 -17.06 5.69
N ASN A 164 4.74 -17.59 5.64
CA ASN A 164 4.22 -18.63 6.53
C ASN A 164 4.31 -18.24 8.01
N VAL A 165 3.78 -17.06 8.34
CA VAL A 165 3.69 -16.53 9.71
C VAL A 165 2.22 -16.37 10.07
N THR A 166 1.83 -16.86 11.25
CA THR A 166 0.48 -16.67 11.78
C THR A 166 0.42 -15.37 12.56
N PHE A 167 -0.46 -14.46 12.14
CA PHE A 167 -0.79 -13.26 12.90
C PHE A 167 -2.08 -13.47 13.67
N LEU A 168 -2.11 -12.89 14.86
CA LEU A 168 -3.29 -12.78 15.72
C LEU A 168 -3.49 -11.30 16.00
N ALA A 169 -4.73 -10.82 15.97
CA ALA A 169 -5.06 -9.45 16.28
C ALA A 169 -6.43 -9.37 16.98
N PRO A 170 -6.61 -8.46 17.93
CA PRO A 170 -7.91 -8.20 18.55
C PRO A 170 -8.83 -7.33 17.68
N GLN A 171 -8.29 -6.48 16.80
CA GLN A 171 -9.05 -5.65 15.85
C GLN A 171 -9.00 -6.25 14.43
N GLY A 172 -10.04 -5.98 13.63
CA GLY A 172 -10.17 -6.45 12.24
C GLY A 172 -9.28 -5.71 11.23
N LEU A 173 -9.70 -5.70 9.97
CA LEU A 173 -8.94 -5.07 8.86
C LEU A 173 -8.95 -3.53 8.93
N SER A 174 -10.05 -2.93 9.36
CA SER A 174 -10.16 -1.49 9.54
C SER A 174 -10.09 -1.14 11.02
N SER A 175 -9.41 -0.04 11.36
CA SER A 175 -9.43 0.57 12.68
C SER A 175 -10.76 1.31 12.97
N GLU A 176 -11.63 1.48 11.97
CA GLU A 176 -12.96 2.07 12.15
C GLU A 176 -13.89 1.18 12.98
N SER A 177 -13.66 -0.13 13.02
CA SER A 177 -14.36 -1.05 13.90
C SER A 177 -13.54 -1.29 15.18
N GLU A 178 -14.04 -0.80 16.33
CA GLU A 178 -13.42 -1.11 17.62
C GLU A 178 -13.44 -2.62 17.89
N ALA A 179 -12.39 -3.14 18.54
CA ALA A 179 -12.40 -4.51 19.06
C ALA A 179 -13.55 -4.66 20.06
N SER A 180 -14.42 -5.66 19.84
CA SER A 180 -15.47 -5.97 20.79
C SER A 180 -14.87 -6.62 22.04
N ALA A 181 -15.51 -6.45 23.20
CA ALA A 181 -15.10 -7.08 24.46
C ALA A 181 -15.04 -8.63 24.42
N ALA A 182 -15.55 -9.26 23.36
CA ALA A 182 -15.46 -10.70 23.12
C ALA A 182 -14.16 -11.14 22.41
N GLN A 183 -13.35 -10.19 21.91
CA GLN A 183 -12.13 -10.43 21.12
C GLN A 183 -10.83 -10.20 21.91
N VAL A 184 -10.93 -9.90 23.22
CA VAL A 184 -9.81 -9.70 24.16
C VAL A 184 -9.66 -10.89 25.10
#